data_AF-A0A133MNG3-F1
#
_entry.id   AF-A0A133MNG3-F1
#
_cell.length_a   1.000
_cell.length_b   1.000
_cell.length_c   1.000
_cell.angle_alpha   90.00
_cell.angle_beta   90.00
_cell.angle_gamma   90.00
#
_symmetry.space_group_name_H-M   'P 1'
#
loop_
_entity.id
_entity.type
_entity.pdbx_description
1 polymer ?
#
loop_
_entity_poly.entity_id
_entity_poly.type
_entity_poly.pdbx_seq_one_letter_code
_entity_poly.pdbx_strand_id
1 'polypeptide(L)'
;MNTKKQNKKKKGFTLIELIVVIAIIAILAAIAIPNFLSIQRKARVKADVASAKTIYDATSALIAQSEINPIESGINGEKLVLGDVKEADKNSVKGKDILAIENYLNTNGKTVPTSQAYSGKNFAVEISGKEDSPIIKVFVMNDETGTELYPEDKVSK
;
A
#
# COMPACT_ATOMS: atom_id res chain seq x y z
N MET A 1 27.44 71.66 -11.41
CA MET A 1 26.61 70.75 -12.23
C MET A 1 25.65 70.03 -11.29
N ASN A 2 24.37 70.40 -11.28
CA ASN A 2 23.41 69.94 -10.25
C ASN A 2 22.54 68.81 -10.82
N THR A 3 22.79 67.56 -10.41
CA THR A 3 22.08 66.38 -10.90
C THR A 3 20.79 66.15 -10.09
N LYS A 4 19.63 66.51 -10.65
CA LYS A 4 18.30 66.16 -10.11
C LYS A 4 18.14 64.63 -10.09
N LYS A 5 18.22 64.02 -8.92
CA LYS A 5 17.92 62.60 -8.70
C LYS A 5 16.40 62.39 -8.75
N GLN A 6 15.91 61.80 -9.84
CA GLN A 6 14.50 61.42 -10.01
C GLN A 6 14.15 60.27 -9.06
N ASN A 7 13.41 60.56 -7.98
CA ASN A 7 12.85 59.53 -7.09
C ASN A 7 11.75 58.78 -7.84
N LYS A 8 12.07 57.60 -8.40
CA LYS A 8 11.06 56.69 -8.94
C LYS A 8 10.13 56.27 -7.81
N LYS A 9 8.88 56.73 -7.82
CA LYS A 9 7.85 56.28 -6.86
C LYS A 9 7.75 54.76 -6.93
N LYS A 10 8.13 54.06 -5.88
CA LYS A 10 7.89 52.62 -5.76
C LYS A 10 6.38 52.43 -5.65
N LYS A 11 5.75 51.84 -6.67
CA LYS A 11 4.35 51.38 -6.58
C LYS A 11 4.34 50.20 -5.62
N GLY A 12 3.78 50.39 -4.43
CA GLY A 12 3.54 49.32 -3.47
C GLY A 12 2.30 48.51 -3.85
N PHE A 13 2.27 47.24 -3.44
CA PHE A 13 1.11 46.36 -3.58
C PHE A 13 -0.04 46.87 -2.70
N THR A 14 -1.27 46.86 -3.21
CA THR A 14 -2.42 47.30 -2.42
C THR A 14 -2.96 46.16 -1.55
N LEU A 15 -3.51 46.48 -0.38
CA LEU A 15 -4.15 45.47 0.48
C LEU A 15 -5.36 44.83 -0.21
N ILE A 16 -6.07 45.60 -1.06
CA ILE A 16 -7.23 45.09 -1.80
C ILE A 16 -6.81 44.04 -2.84
N GLU A 17 -5.69 44.23 -3.55
CA GLU A 17 -5.15 43.23 -4.47
C GLU A 17 -4.83 41.92 -3.73
N LEU A 18 -4.31 42.00 -2.51
CA LEU A 18 -4.02 40.81 -1.72
C LEU A 18 -5.30 40.08 -1.27
N ILE A 19 -6.33 40.84 -0.87
CA ILE A 19 -7.61 40.29 -0.41
C ILE A 19 -8.34 39.55 -1.54
N VAL A 20 -8.36 40.10 -2.76
CA VAL A 20 -9.00 39.44 -3.90
C VAL A 20 -8.28 38.13 -4.25
N VAL A 21 -6.94 38.10 -4.16
CA VAL A 21 -6.16 36.90 -4.46
C VAL A 21 -6.46 35.77 -3.47
N ILE A 22 -6.46 36.05 -2.16
CA ILE A 22 -6.77 35.02 -1.16
C ILE A 22 -8.22 34.52 -1.27
N ALA A 23 -9.16 35.39 -1.67
CA ALA A 23 -10.55 35.01 -1.89
C ALA A 23 -10.70 34.00 -3.05
N ILE A 24 -10.00 34.22 -4.17
CA ILE A 24 -10.00 33.29 -5.30
C ILE A 24 -9.33 31.96 -4.91
N ILE A 25 -8.19 32.01 -4.23
CA ILE A 25 -7.49 30.79 -3.74
C ILE A 25 -8.39 29.98 -2.81
N ALA A 26 -9.15 30.63 -1.91
CA ALA A 26 -10.07 29.96 -1.00
C ALA A 26 -11.17 29.19 -1.73
N ILE A 27 -11.76 29.77 -2.78
CA ILE A 27 -12.79 29.10 -3.61
C ILE A 27 -12.20 27.88 -4.33
N LEU A 28 -11.01 28.03 -4.94
CA LEU A 28 -10.34 26.93 -5.62
C LEU A 28 -9.96 25.80 -4.65
N ALA A 29 -9.42 26.15 -3.48
CA ALA A 29 -9.03 25.21 -2.45
C ALA A 29 -10.21 24.39 -1.91
N ALA A 30 -11.39 25.01 -1.76
CA ALA A 30 -12.60 24.34 -1.28
C ALA A 30 -13.03 23.16 -2.16
N ILE A 31 -12.82 23.25 -3.48
CA ILE A 31 -13.14 22.17 -4.43
C ILE A 31 -11.94 21.22 -4.61
N ALA A 32 -10.73 21.76 -4.69
CA ALA A 32 -9.54 20.99 -4.98
C ALA A 32 -9.13 20.04 -3.84
N ILE A 33 -9.20 20.47 -2.58
CA ILE A 33 -8.77 19.68 -1.42
C ILE A 33 -9.55 18.35 -1.30
N PRO A 34 -10.90 18.32 -1.24
CA PRO A 34 -11.62 17.05 -1.09
C PRO A 34 -11.40 16.11 -2.28
N ASN A 35 -11.31 16.64 -3.50
CA ASN A 35 -11.03 15.84 -4.68
C ASN A 35 -9.62 15.24 -4.64
N PHE A 36 -8.62 16.05 -4.28
CA PHE A 36 -7.25 15.59 -4.14
C PHE A 36 -7.11 14.48 -3.10
N LEU A 37 -7.75 14.63 -1.94
CA LEU A 37 -7.77 13.60 -0.89
C LEU A 37 -8.43 12.29 -1.37
N SER A 38 -9.52 12.39 -2.13
CA SER A 38 -10.19 11.22 -2.74
C SER A 38 -9.30 10.49 -3.74
N ILE A 39 -8.63 11.24 -4.63
CA ILE A 39 -7.68 10.68 -5.61
C ILE A 39 -6.51 10.01 -4.88
N GLN A 40 -5.95 10.67 -3.87
CA GLN A 40 -4.85 10.12 -3.08
C GLN A 40 -5.25 8.81 -2.37
N ARG A 41 -6.46 8.76 -1.77
CA ARG A 41 -6.97 7.52 -1.15
C ARG A 41 -7.13 6.40 -2.18
N LYS A 42 -7.70 6.68 -3.35
CA LYS A 42 -7.85 5.70 -4.43
C LYS A 42 -6.50 5.20 -4.95
N ALA A 43 -5.51 6.08 -5.06
CA ALA A 43 -4.16 5.71 -5.47
C ALA A 43 -3.51 4.74 -4.47
N ARG A 44 -3.68 5.00 -3.16
CA ARG A 44 -3.18 4.10 -2.10
C ARG A 44 -3.84 2.72 -2.16
N VAL A 45 -5.17 2.66 -2.33
CA VAL A 45 -5.88 1.37 -2.49
C VAL A 45 -5.37 0.61 -3.71
N LYS A 46 -5.18 1.28 -4.85
CA LYS A 46 -4.63 0.64 -6.06
C LYS A 46 -3.20 0.14 -5.86
N ALA A 47 -2.37 0.86 -5.11
CA ALA A 47 -1.02 0.41 -4.76
C ALA A 47 -1.06 -0.86 -3.89
N ASP A 48 -2.03 -0.97 -2.99
CA ASP A 48 -2.21 -2.16 -2.16
C ASP A 48 -2.68 -3.36 -2.99
N VAL A 49 -3.61 -3.18 -3.94
CA VAL A 49 -4.02 -4.25 -4.87
C VAL A 49 -2.85 -4.72 -5.73
N ALA A 50 -2.01 -3.80 -6.24
CA ALA A 50 -0.81 -4.16 -6.99
C ALA A 50 0.22 -4.93 -6.13
N SER A 51 0.37 -4.54 -4.87
CA SER A 51 1.22 -5.24 -3.91
C SER A 51 0.67 -6.64 -3.59
N ALA A 52 -0.65 -6.75 -3.38
CA ALA A 52 -1.33 -8.01 -3.18
C ALA A 52 -1.17 -8.96 -4.37
N LYS A 53 -1.25 -8.45 -5.61
CA LYS A 53 -0.95 -9.25 -6.81
C LYS A 53 0.50 -9.75 -6.82
N THR A 54 1.47 -8.92 -6.42
CA THR A 54 2.88 -9.33 -6.35
C THR A 54 3.06 -10.46 -5.34
N ILE A 55 2.40 -10.36 -4.18
CA ILE A 55 2.39 -11.41 -3.16
C ILE A 55 1.75 -12.70 -3.71
N TYR A 56 0.61 -12.59 -4.40
CA TYR A 56 -0.04 -13.74 -5.04
C TYR A 56 0.90 -14.45 -6.02
N ASP A 57 1.55 -13.70 -6.91
CA ASP A 57 2.48 -14.25 -7.91
C ASP A 57 3.66 -14.96 -7.24
N ALA A 58 4.20 -14.39 -6.15
CA ALA A 58 5.27 -14.99 -5.34
C ALA A 58 4.83 -16.30 -4.69
N THR A 59 3.69 -16.30 -4.00
CA THR A 59 3.14 -17.51 -3.36
C THR A 59 2.87 -18.60 -4.38
N SER A 60 2.28 -18.25 -5.54
CA SER A 60 2.02 -19.20 -6.63
C SER A 60 3.31 -19.83 -7.15
N ALA A 61 4.37 -19.03 -7.33
CA ALA A 61 5.67 -19.53 -7.75
C ALA A 61 6.31 -20.49 -6.73
N LEU A 62 6.15 -20.24 -5.43
CA LEU A 62 6.70 -21.08 -4.36
C LEU A 62 5.95 -22.42 -4.22
N ILE A 63 4.63 -22.41 -4.38
CA ILE A 63 3.83 -23.64 -4.46
C ILE A 63 4.25 -24.46 -5.68
N ALA A 64 4.44 -23.82 -6.84
CA ALA A 64 4.87 -24.50 -8.06
C ALA A 64 6.30 -25.07 -7.97
N GLN A 65 7.14 -24.52 -7.11
CA GLN A 65 8.48 -25.04 -6.80
C GLN A 65 8.46 -26.12 -5.71
N SER A 66 7.27 -26.49 -5.21
CA SER A 66 7.08 -27.37 -4.06
C SER A 66 7.83 -26.94 -2.80
N GLU A 67 8.15 -25.64 -2.68
CA GLU A 67 8.75 -25.06 -1.47
C GLU A 67 7.69 -24.83 -0.38
N ILE A 68 6.43 -24.62 -0.78
CA ILE A 68 5.28 -24.47 0.12
C ILE A 68 4.23 -25.52 -0.22
N ASN A 69 3.92 -26.39 0.74
CA ASN A 69 2.84 -27.37 0.63
C ASN A 69 1.75 -27.09 1.69
N PRO A 70 0.59 -26.53 1.31
CA PRO A 70 -0.42 -26.09 2.27
C PRO A 70 -1.01 -27.19 3.15
N ILE A 71 -1.07 -28.42 2.62
CA ILE A 71 -1.66 -29.56 3.32
C ILE A 71 -0.67 -30.12 4.33
N GLU A 72 0.58 -30.35 3.92
CA GLU A 72 1.62 -30.91 4.78
C GLU A 72 2.04 -29.92 5.87
N SER A 73 2.07 -28.63 5.54
CA SER A 73 2.38 -27.55 6.48
C SER A 73 1.23 -27.22 7.45
N GLY A 74 0.04 -27.77 7.24
CA GLY A 74 -1.13 -27.51 8.09
C GLY A 74 -1.62 -26.05 8.02
N ILE A 75 -1.38 -25.38 6.89
CA ILE A 75 -1.76 -23.97 6.63
C ILE A 75 -2.92 -23.86 5.64
N ASN A 76 -3.48 -24.97 5.18
CA ASN A 76 -4.61 -25.00 4.25
C ASN A 76 -5.82 -24.25 4.82
N GLY A 77 -6.14 -23.09 4.24
CA GLY A 77 -7.19 -22.19 4.68
C GLY A 77 -6.80 -21.27 5.85
N GLU A 78 -5.54 -21.25 6.26
CA GLU A 78 -5.01 -20.36 7.30
C GLU A 78 -4.47 -19.07 6.70
N LYS A 79 -4.71 -17.95 7.37
CA LYS A 79 -4.13 -16.65 7.00
C LYS A 79 -2.73 -16.52 7.58
N LEU A 80 -1.75 -16.54 6.69
CA LEU A 80 -0.34 -16.31 6.99
C LEU A 80 -0.05 -14.82 6.90
N VAL A 81 0.12 -14.14 8.04
CA VAL A 81 0.47 -12.72 8.09
C VAL A 81 1.95 -12.55 7.77
N LEU A 82 2.24 -11.75 6.76
CA LEU A 82 3.61 -11.43 6.33
C LEU A 82 4.16 -10.27 7.17
N GLY A 83 5.42 -10.32 7.57
CA GLY A 83 6.10 -9.28 8.33
C GLY A 83 5.98 -9.38 9.84
N ASP A 84 5.21 -10.35 10.37
CA ASP A 84 4.97 -10.55 11.82
C ASP A 84 5.53 -11.89 12.36
N VAL A 85 6.53 -12.49 11.70
CA VAL A 85 7.12 -13.75 12.19
C VAL A 85 7.98 -13.49 13.42
N LYS A 86 7.53 -13.98 14.58
CA LYS A 86 8.33 -13.97 15.81
C LYS A 86 9.54 -14.88 15.66
N GLU A 87 10.64 -14.53 16.31
CA GLU A 87 11.89 -15.32 16.30
C GLU A 87 11.68 -16.79 16.69
N ALA A 88 10.81 -17.06 17.65
CA ALA A 88 10.49 -18.41 18.10
C ALA A 88 9.76 -19.26 17.03
N ASP A 89 9.05 -18.61 16.10
CA ASP A 89 8.22 -19.26 15.09
C ASP A 89 8.95 -19.47 13.77
N LYS A 90 10.10 -18.82 13.55
CA LYS A 90 10.90 -18.93 12.30
C LYS A 90 11.26 -20.36 11.90
N ASN A 91 11.42 -21.24 12.89
CA ASN A 91 11.78 -22.64 12.67
C ASN A 91 10.55 -23.58 12.62
N SER A 92 9.37 -23.09 12.98
CA SER A 92 8.11 -23.81 12.79
C SER A 92 7.78 -23.91 11.31
N VAL A 93 7.10 -24.99 10.90
CA VAL A 93 6.75 -25.22 9.49
C VAL A 93 6.03 -24.00 8.90
N LYS A 94 5.03 -23.46 9.62
CA LYS A 94 4.31 -22.24 9.23
C LYS A 94 5.21 -21.00 9.09
N GLY A 95 6.15 -20.81 10.01
CA GLY A 95 7.06 -19.68 9.98
C GLY A 95 8.07 -19.77 8.83
N LYS A 96 8.49 -20.99 8.46
CA LYS A 96 9.33 -21.24 7.28
C LYS A 96 8.60 -20.87 5.99
N ASP A 97 7.33 -21.24 5.86
CA ASP A 97 6.52 -20.91 4.69
C ASP A 97 6.32 -19.39 4.56
N ILE A 98 6.05 -18.70 5.68
CA ILE A 98 5.99 -17.23 5.70
C ILE A 98 7.33 -16.63 5.27
N LEU A 99 8.44 -17.08 5.86
CA LEU A 99 9.78 -16.60 5.52
C LEU A 99 10.16 -16.88 4.06
N ALA A 100 9.70 -18.00 3.47
CA ALA A 100 9.92 -18.30 2.06
C ALA A 100 9.24 -17.25 1.16
N ILE A 101 7.98 -16.93 1.45
CA ILE A 101 7.24 -15.85 0.75
C ILE A 101 7.96 -14.51 0.94
N GLU A 102 8.34 -14.17 2.17
CA GLU A 102 9.05 -12.92 2.47
C GLU A 102 10.38 -12.82 1.72
N ASN A 103 11.19 -13.88 1.74
CA ASN A 103 12.48 -13.91 1.04
C ASN A 103 12.32 -13.77 -0.47
N TYR A 104 11.32 -14.44 -1.05
CA TYR A 104 11.01 -14.30 -2.47
C TYR A 104 10.65 -12.85 -2.82
N LEU A 105 9.83 -12.20 -1.99
CA LEU A 105 9.44 -10.79 -2.15
C LEU A 105 10.59 -9.81 -1.93
N ASN A 106 11.52 -10.14 -1.02
CA ASN A 106 12.70 -9.35 -0.70
C ASN A 106 13.80 -9.41 -1.77
N THR A 107 13.61 -10.22 -2.82
CA THR A 107 14.50 -10.22 -3.98
C THR A 107 14.52 -8.83 -4.60
N ASN A 108 15.72 -8.24 -4.73
CA ASN A 108 15.96 -6.85 -5.19
C ASN A 108 15.75 -5.73 -4.14
N GLY A 109 15.77 -6.03 -2.84
CA GLY A 109 15.78 -5.01 -1.78
C GLY A 109 14.41 -4.40 -1.47
N LYS A 110 13.33 -4.99 -2.00
CA LYS A 110 11.95 -4.60 -1.73
C LYS A 110 11.47 -5.35 -0.50
N THR A 111 11.52 -4.72 0.68
CA THR A 111 10.93 -5.29 1.90
C THR A 111 9.46 -5.69 1.67
N VAL A 112 8.98 -6.71 2.37
CA VAL A 112 7.55 -7.11 2.39
C VAL A 112 6.69 -5.85 2.36
N PRO A 113 5.86 -5.65 1.32
CA PRO A 113 5.12 -4.42 1.18
C PRO A 113 4.15 -4.28 2.37
N THR A 114 3.96 -3.07 2.86
CA THR A 114 2.93 -2.76 3.86
C THR A 114 1.85 -1.90 3.22
N SER A 115 0.63 -1.99 3.74
CA SER A 115 -0.51 -1.30 3.16
C SER A 115 -0.38 0.22 3.27
N GLN A 116 -0.54 0.90 2.14
CA GLN A 116 -0.60 2.35 2.07
C GLN A 116 -1.99 2.91 2.38
N ALA A 117 -3.05 2.14 2.11
CA ALA A 117 -4.42 2.56 2.41
C ALA A 117 -4.77 2.33 3.89
N TYR A 118 -4.25 1.26 4.51
CA TYR A 118 -4.52 0.85 5.88
C TYR A 118 -3.26 1.00 6.75
N SER A 119 -2.84 2.23 7.02
CA SER A 119 -1.86 2.61 8.05
C SER A 119 -0.65 1.68 8.26
N GLY A 120 -0.02 1.19 7.18
CA GLY A 120 1.15 0.31 7.29
C GLY A 120 0.86 -1.08 7.85
N LYS A 121 -0.42 -1.50 7.84
CA LYS A 121 -0.82 -2.86 8.23
C LYS A 121 -0.24 -3.88 7.25
N ASN A 122 0.01 -5.07 7.78
CA ASN A 122 0.59 -6.17 7.04
C ASN A 122 -0.40 -6.82 6.09
N PHE A 123 0.13 -7.45 5.05
CA PHE A 123 -0.65 -8.33 4.20
C PHE A 123 -0.66 -9.73 4.79
N ALA A 124 -1.70 -10.49 4.48
CA ALA A 124 -1.76 -11.91 4.77
C ALA A 124 -2.11 -12.69 3.52
N VAL A 125 -1.64 -13.93 3.45
CA VAL A 125 -1.93 -14.87 2.37
C VAL A 125 -2.69 -16.04 2.95
N GLU A 126 -3.80 -16.39 2.32
CA GLU A 126 -4.53 -17.63 2.59
C GLU A 126 -4.32 -18.55 1.40
N ILE A 127 -3.78 -19.74 1.64
CA ILE A 127 -3.59 -20.75 0.61
C ILE A 127 -4.54 -21.89 0.94
N SER A 128 -5.39 -22.26 -0.02
CA SER A 128 -6.32 -23.37 0.15
C SER A 128 -6.34 -24.29 -1.06
N GLY A 129 -6.81 -25.53 -0.88
CA GLY A 129 -6.91 -26.49 -1.98
C GLY A 129 -5.72 -27.44 -2.07
N LYS A 130 -5.54 -28.06 -3.24
CA LYS A 130 -4.51 -29.07 -3.50
C LYS A 130 -3.34 -28.46 -4.28
N GLU A 131 -2.18 -29.12 -4.25
CA GLU A 131 -0.98 -28.68 -4.98
C GLU A 131 -1.24 -28.50 -6.49
N ASP A 132 -2.02 -29.38 -7.11
CA ASP A 132 -2.39 -29.29 -8.53
C ASP A 132 -3.44 -28.20 -8.84
N SER A 133 -4.07 -27.61 -7.82
CA SER A 133 -5.13 -26.61 -7.98
C SER A 133 -5.19 -25.70 -6.74
N PRO A 134 -4.16 -24.85 -6.51
CA PRO A 134 -4.10 -23.99 -5.35
C PRO A 134 -5.02 -22.79 -5.54
N ILE A 135 -5.79 -22.47 -4.50
CA ILE A 135 -6.60 -21.27 -4.37
C ILE A 135 -5.85 -20.33 -3.44
N ILE A 136 -5.27 -19.26 -3.99
CA ILE A 136 -4.51 -18.28 -3.22
C ILE A 136 -5.33 -17.00 -3.14
N LYS A 137 -5.51 -16.49 -1.92
CA LYS A 137 -6.14 -15.20 -1.65
C LYS A 137 -5.20 -14.33 -0.85
N VAL A 138 -5.17 -13.04 -1.16
CA VAL A 138 -4.33 -12.06 -0.46
C VAL A 138 -5.20 -11.03 0.21
N PHE A 139 -4.92 -10.77 1.48
CA PHE A 139 -5.66 -9.89 2.36
C PHE A 139 -4.76 -8.75 2.83
N VAL A 140 -5.36 -7.59 3.13
CA VAL A 140 -4.78 -6.60 4.03
C VAL A 140 -5.38 -6.77 5.42
N MET A 141 -4.53 -6.84 6.45
CA MET A 141 -5.01 -7.06 7.81
C MET A 141 -5.59 -5.76 8.38
N ASN A 142 -6.90 -5.71 8.51
CA ASN A 142 -7.59 -4.72 9.34
C ASN A 142 -7.99 -5.41 10.65
N ASP A 143 -7.06 -5.41 11.60
CA ASP A 143 -7.15 -6.10 12.89
C ASP A 143 -7.31 -7.63 12.73
N GLU A 144 -8.40 -8.24 13.19
CA GLU A 144 -8.52 -9.71 13.24
C GLU A 144 -9.09 -10.36 11.96
N THR A 145 -9.84 -9.62 11.15
CA THR A 145 -10.66 -10.23 10.08
C THR A 145 -10.02 -10.19 8.70
N GLY A 146 -9.20 -9.17 8.40
CA GLY A 146 -8.53 -9.00 7.10
C GLY A 146 -9.50 -8.74 5.93
N THR A 147 -9.17 -7.82 5.03
CA THR A 147 -9.96 -7.54 3.83
C THR A 147 -9.26 -8.11 2.60
N GLU A 148 -9.97 -8.93 1.82
CA GLU A 148 -9.43 -9.53 0.60
C GLU A 148 -9.19 -8.46 -0.48
N LEU A 149 -7.99 -8.49 -1.07
CA LEU A 149 -7.56 -7.57 -2.13
C LEU A 149 -7.39 -8.28 -3.47
N TYR A 150 -7.08 -9.59 -3.44
CA TYR A 150 -6.81 -10.37 -4.64
C TYR A 150 -7.20 -11.84 -4.41
N PRO A 151 -7.80 -12.56 -5.39
CA PRO A 151 -8.10 -12.11 -6.75
C PRO A 151 -9.34 -11.23 -6.88
N GLU A 152 -10.24 -11.26 -5.89
CA GLU A 152 -11.39 -10.35 -5.87
C GLU A 152 -10.99 -9.02 -5.23
N ASP A 153 -10.94 -7.94 -6.02
CA ASP A 153 -10.76 -6.58 -5.51
C ASP A 153 -12.03 -6.14 -4.77
N LYS A 154 -12.12 -6.50 -3.49
CA LYS A 154 -13.24 -6.13 -2.60
C LYS A 154 -13.08 -4.73 -2.00
N VAL A 155 -11.96 -4.06 -2.23
CA VAL A 155 -11.63 -2.76 -1.61
C VAL A 155 -11.86 -1.58 -2.55
N SER A 156 -11.77 -1.79 -3.87
CA SER A 156 -12.05 -0.74 -4.86
C SER A 156 -13.56 -0.55 -5.16
N LYS A 157 -14.47 -1.24 -4.45
CA LYS A 157 -15.93 -1.08 -4.59
C LYS A 157 -16.49 0.07 -3.76
#